data_AF-A0A150JHX5-F1
#
_entry.id   AF-A0A150JHX5-F1
#
_cell.length_a   1.000
_cell.length_b   1.000
_cell.length_c   1.000
_cell.angle_alpha   90.00
_cell.angle_beta   90.00
_cell.angle_gamma   90.00
#
_symmetry.space_group_name_H-M   'P 1'
#
loop_
_entity.id
_entity.type
_entity.pdbx_description
1 polymer ?
#
loop_
_entity_poly.entity_id
_entity_poly.type
_entity_poly.pdbx_seq_one_letter_code
_entity_poly.pdbx_strand_id
1 'polypeptide(L)'
;MKKNFIILIFSIVIVSLLLGCAQTPKRITDEHGCITSSGYSWCNAMQKCIKPPEECVQPYGSDRDVHGCIGSAGYIWCDIKQKCIRPWEENCSKEISKDAHGCLIDDGEEWCTLKKKCLKPWEESCVPDPPKPPIGGDRDSHGCLIAAGYQWCEYKQKCYRPWEESCVPDPPKPPIGGDRDSHGCLIAAGYKWCEYTKKCYRPFEETCSIGGDVDEHGCKGSAGYIWCEVKNKCIRPWEESCTIGGDVDEHGCLIAAGYKWCEGLKKCIRPWEEECPTD
;
A
#
# COMPACT_ATOMS: atom_id res chain seq x y z
N MET A 1 86.46 -98.58 10.12
CA MET A 1 85.86 -97.52 10.97
C MET A 1 86.15 -96.08 10.52
N LYS A 2 87.22 -95.78 9.74
CA LYS A 2 87.56 -94.39 9.34
C LYS A 2 86.69 -93.76 8.24
N LYS A 3 85.96 -94.54 7.43
CA LYS A 3 85.15 -94.02 6.30
C LYS A 3 83.82 -93.38 6.73
N ASN A 4 83.19 -93.89 7.80
CA ASN A 4 81.91 -93.36 8.29
C ASN A 4 82.05 -92.02 9.04
N PHE A 5 83.24 -91.78 9.62
CA PHE A 5 83.50 -90.53 10.33
C PHE A 5 83.59 -89.34 9.37
N ILE A 6 84.20 -89.50 8.19
CA ILE A 6 84.38 -88.44 7.19
C ILE A 6 83.04 -87.95 6.61
N ILE A 7 82.06 -88.85 6.45
CA ILE A 7 80.73 -88.50 5.91
C ILE A 7 79.96 -87.62 6.90
N LEU A 8 80.04 -87.88 8.21
CA LEU A 8 79.38 -87.07 9.25
C LEU A 8 79.94 -85.64 9.34
N ILE A 9 81.25 -85.47 9.18
CA ILE A 9 81.89 -84.13 9.22
C ILE A 9 81.52 -83.31 7.97
N PHE A 10 81.46 -83.95 6.79
CA PHE A 10 81.00 -83.25 5.57
C PHE A 10 79.53 -82.82 5.66
N SER A 11 78.66 -83.64 6.25
CA SER A 11 77.25 -83.27 6.46
C SER A 11 77.08 -82.08 7.40
N ILE A 12 77.87 -82.00 8.47
CA ILE A 12 77.80 -80.89 9.43
C ILE A 12 78.31 -79.59 8.81
N VAL A 13 79.38 -79.64 8.02
CA VAL A 13 79.95 -78.45 7.35
C VAL A 13 79.01 -77.91 6.26
N ILE A 14 78.29 -78.77 5.53
CA ILE A 14 77.32 -78.34 4.51
C ILE A 14 76.08 -77.70 5.15
N VAL A 15 75.62 -78.18 6.31
CA VAL A 15 74.51 -77.55 7.05
C VAL A 15 74.90 -76.16 7.59
N SER A 16 76.15 -75.96 8.00
CA SER A 16 76.64 -74.63 8.40
C SER A 16 76.78 -73.63 7.24
N LEU A 17 76.99 -74.11 6.02
CA LEU A 17 77.10 -73.27 4.82
C LEU A 17 75.74 -72.76 4.30
N LEU A 18 74.63 -73.44 4.62
CA LEU A 18 73.29 -73.07 4.13
C LEU A 18 72.49 -72.13 5.05
N LEU A 19 72.92 -71.90 6.29
CA LEU A 19 72.27 -70.95 7.21
C LEU A 19 72.88 -69.54 7.23
N GLY A 20 73.89 -69.27 6.39
CA GLY A 20 74.61 -68.00 6.34
C GLY A 20 74.07 -66.95 5.37
N CYS A 21 72.76 -66.80 5.20
CA CYS A 21 72.17 -65.66 4.47
C CYS A 21 71.77 -64.55 5.45
N ALA A 22 72.75 -63.79 5.94
CA ALA A 22 72.50 -62.55 6.68
C ALA A 22 72.00 -61.47 5.71
N GLN A 23 70.76 -61.01 5.92
CA GLN A 23 70.11 -59.98 5.11
C GLN A 23 70.88 -58.66 5.14
N THR A 24 71.15 -58.09 3.96
CA THR A 24 71.58 -56.69 3.84
C THR A 24 70.45 -55.76 4.31
N PRO A 25 70.70 -54.76 5.18
CA PRO A 25 69.65 -53.87 5.66
C PRO A 25 69.08 -53.04 4.51
N LYS A 26 67.74 -53.00 4.40
CA LYS A 26 67.02 -52.19 3.40
C LYS A 26 67.36 -50.71 3.58
N ARG A 27 67.91 -50.09 2.54
CA ARG A 27 68.18 -48.65 2.46
C ARG A 27 66.86 -47.90 2.49
N ILE A 28 66.68 -47.01 3.48
CA ILE A 28 65.48 -46.17 3.59
C ILE A 28 65.78 -44.84 2.87
N THR A 29 64.97 -44.51 1.87
CA THR A 29 65.05 -43.27 1.11
C THR A 29 63.76 -42.45 1.28
N ASP A 30 63.86 -41.12 1.20
CA ASP A 30 62.69 -40.24 1.10
C ASP A 30 62.08 -40.27 -0.33
N GLU A 31 60.98 -39.53 -0.54
CA GLU A 31 60.27 -39.44 -1.82
C GLU A 31 61.15 -38.89 -2.96
N HIS A 32 62.22 -38.16 -2.63
CA HIS A 32 63.18 -37.60 -3.56
C HIS A 32 64.43 -38.48 -3.73
N GLY A 33 64.45 -39.69 -3.15
CA GLY A 33 65.53 -40.66 -3.28
C GLY A 33 66.74 -40.40 -2.36
N CYS A 34 66.67 -39.45 -1.43
CA CYS A 34 67.72 -39.17 -0.47
C CYS A 34 67.72 -40.21 0.65
N ILE A 35 68.91 -40.66 1.03
CA ILE A 35 69.10 -41.74 1.99
C ILE A 35 68.99 -41.19 3.41
N THR A 36 67.79 -41.21 3.97
CA THR A 36 67.52 -40.73 5.33
C THR A 36 68.26 -41.56 6.37
N SER A 37 68.50 -42.86 6.10
CA SER A 37 69.29 -43.74 6.97
C SER A 37 70.76 -43.34 7.12
N SER A 38 71.29 -42.52 6.21
CA SER A 38 72.68 -42.01 6.24
C SER A 38 72.76 -40.52 6.63
N GLY A 39 71.63 -39.94 7.03
CA GLY A 39 71.49 -38.55 7.45
C GLY A 39 71.37 -37.54 6.30
N TYR A 40 71.00 -37.97 5.09
CA TYR A 40 70.75 -37.07 3.97
C TYR A 40 69.28 -36.64 3.94
N SER A 41 69.03 -35.36 3.67
CA SER A 41 67.70 -34.78 3.46
C SER A 41 67.64 -34.02 2.14
N TRP A 42 66.49 -34.04 1.48
CA TRP A 42 66.27 -33.27 0.26
C TRP A 42 66.22 -31.76 0.53
N CYS A 43 66.99 -30.98 -0.22
CA CYS A 43 66.95 -29.52 -0.21
C CYS A 43 66.32 -29.00 -1.50
N ASN A 44 65.09 -28.48 -1.41
CA ASN A 44 64.36 -27.94 -2.57
C ASN A 44 65.04 -26.69 -3.16
N ALA A 45 65.75 -25.92 -2.32
CA ALA A 45 66.49 -24.74 -2.74
C ALA A 45 67.65 -25.04 -3.71
N MET A 46 68.29 -26.21 -3.55
CA MET A 46 69.47 -26.62 -4.34
C MET A 46 69.19 -27.83 -5.23
N GLN A 47 67.97 -28.38 -5.21
CA GLN A 47 67.55 -29.59 -5.93
C GLN A 47 68.51 -30.78 -5.72
N LYS A 48 69.02 -30.96 -4.49
CA LYS A 48 69.96 -32.04 -4.14
C LYS A 48 69.80 -32.53 -2.70
N CYS A 49 70.27 -33.76 -2.44
CA CYS A 49 70.35 -34.32 -1.10
C CYS A 49 71.56 -33.74 -0.35
N ILE A 50 71.33 -33.14 0.82
CA ILE A 50 72.37 -32.53 1.67
C ILE A 50 72.50 -33.26 2.99
N LYS A 51 73.64 -33.11 3.66
CA LYS A 51 73.92 -33.68 4.99
C LYS A 51 74.58 -32.60 5.88
N PRO A 52 74.28 -32.52 7.19
CA PRO A 52 74.94 -31.56 8.07
C PRO A 52 76.47 -31.71 8.03
N PRO A 53 77.24 -30.60 7.99
CA PRO A 53 76.85 -29.21 8.31
C PRO A 53 76.38 -28.36 7.12
N GLU A 54 76.15 -28.93 5.92
CA GLU A 54 75.63 -28.14 4.78
C GLU A 54 74.19 -27.68 5.05
N GLU A 55 73.97 -26.37 5.07
CA GLU A 55 72.65 -25.77 5.27
C GLU A 55 71.94 -25.57 3.92
N CYS A 56 70.63 -25.82 3.88
CA CYS A 56 69.78 -25.60 2.72
C CYS A 56 69.49 -24.10 2.56
N VAL A 57 70.40 -23.34 1.96
CA VAL A 57 70.22 -21.90 1.70
C VAL A 57 69.75 -21.70 0.26
N GLN A 58 68.73 -20.85 0.07
CA GLN A 58 68.31 -20.43 -1.27
C GLN A 58 69.37 -19.55 -1.93
N PRO A 59 69.82 -19.87 -3.17
CA PRO A 59 70.66 -18.98 -3.93
C PRO A 59 69.95 -17.65 -4.20
N TYR A 60 70.66 -16.53 -4.07
CA TYR A 60 70.14 -15.21 -4.41
C TYR A 60 69.76 -15.16 -5.90
N GLY A 61 68.55 -14.66 -6.22
CA GLY A 61 68.07 -14.51 -7.59
C GLY A 61 67.36 -15.73 -8.19
N SER A 62 67.00 -16.73 -7.38
CA SER A 62 66.17 -17.87 -7.81
C SER A 62 64.67 -17.55 -7.91
N ASP A 63 64.26 -16.34 -7.53
CA ASP A 63 62.89 -15.85 -7.43
C ASP A 63 62.47 -14.98 -8.64
N ARG A 64 62.99 -15.32 -9.82
CA ARG A 64 62.61 -14.64 -11.06
C ARG A 64 61.16 -14.92 -11.40
N ASP A 65 60.41 -13.87 -11.72
CA ASP A 65 59.06 -13.99 -12.26
C ASP A 65 59.05 -14.45 -13.74
N VAL A 66 57.87 -14.52 -14.35
CA VAL A 66 57.67 -14.92 -15.76
C VAL A 66 58.44 -14.00 -16.74
N HIS A 67 58.70 -12.76 -16.33
CA HIS A 67 59.42 -11.77 -17.12
C HIS A 67 60.92 -11.68 -16.75
N GLY A 68 61.40 -12.55 -15.85
CA GLY A 68 62.79 -12.60 -15.41
C GLY A 68 63.15 -11.57 -14.33
N CYS A 69 62.17 -10.88 -13.74
CA CYS A 69 62.39 -9.89 -12.70
C CYS A 69 62.50 -10.53 -11.32
N ILE A 70 63.47 -10.07 -10.52
CA ILE A 70 63.76 -10.59 -9.18
C ILE A 70 62.96 -9.79 -8.15
N GLY A 71 61.82 -10.35 -7.73
CA GLY A 71 60.91 -9.67 -6.79
C GLY A 71 61.55 -9.36 -5.45
N SER A 72 62.40 -10.24 -4.93
CA SER A 72 63.12 -10.05 -3.65
C SER A 72 64.16 -8.95 -3.69
N ALA A 73 64.68 -8.63 -4.88
CA ALA A 73 65.56 -7.47 -5.10
C ALA A 73 64.75 -6.19 -5.40
N GLY A 74 63.42 -6.26 -5.37
CA GLY A 74 62.54 -5.12 -5.57
C GLY A 74 62.20 -4.79 -7.01
N TYR A 75 62.54 -5.68 -7.95
CA TYR A 75 62.26 -5.48 -9.37
C TYR A 75 60.85 -5.94 -9.71
N ILE A 76 60.11 -5.09 -10.42
CA ILE A 76 58.78 -5.36 -10.94
C ILE A 76 58.81 -5.12 -12.45
N TRP A 77 58.21 -6.02 -13.22
CA TRP A 77 58.07 -5.85 -14.66
C TRP A 77 57.19 -4.65 -15.00
N CYS A 78 57.67 -3.81 -15.92
CA CYS A 78 56.89 -2.69 -16.45
C CYS A 78 56.60 -2.89 -17.94
N ASP A 79 55.34 -3.14 -18.28
CA ASP A 79 54.91 -3.37 -19.66
C ASP A 79 55.15 -2.18 -20.59
N ILE A 80 55.06 -0.96 -20.06
CA ILE A 80 55.25 0.26 -20.86
C ILE A 80 56.71 0.42 -21.29
N LYS A 81 57.65 0.04 -20.41
CA LYS A 81 59.10 0.19 -20.64
C LYS A 81 59.78 -1.11 -21.06
N GLN A 82 59.05 -2.24 -21.08
CA GLN A 82 59.55 -3.58 -21.41
C GLN A 82 60.84 -3.94 -20.64
N LYS A 83 60.92 -3.55 -19.37
CA LYS A 83 62.05 -3.84 -18.48
C LYS A 83 61.61 -4.00 -17.03
N CYS A 84 62.42 -4.72 -16.26
CA CYS A 84 62.31 -4.78 -14.81
C CYS A 84 62.73 -3.43 -14.21
N ILE A 85 61.82 -2.76 -13.52
CA ILE A 85 62.07 -1.49 -12.84
C ILE A 85 61.95 -1.66 -11.33
N ARG A 86 62.59 -0.76 -10.57
CA ARG A 86 62.33 -0.62 -9.14
C ARG A 86 61.37 0.57 -8.97
N PRO A 87 60.14 0.38 -8.47
CA PRO A 87 59.12 1.44 -8.45
C PRO A 87 59.52 2.71 -7.70
N TRP A 88 60.48 2.60 -6.77
CA TRP A 88 61.01 3.73 -6.00
C TRP A 88 62.18 4.47 -6.66
N GLU A 89 62.79 3.89 -7.70
CA GLU A 89 63.84 4.55 -8.49
C GLU A 89 63.29 5.05 -9.83
N GLU A 90 62.39 4.30 -10.45
CA GLU A 90 61.79 4.63 -11.74
C GLU A 90 60.30 4.28 -11.74
N ASN A 91 59.48 5.21 -12.23
CA ASN A 91 58.04 5.02 -12.35
C ASN A 91 57.69 4.29 -13.66
N CYS A 92 56.72 3.37 -13.61
CA CYS A 92 56.20 2.66 -14.79
C CYS A 92 55.22 3.50 -15.62
N SER A 93 54.93 4.76 -15.25
CA SER A 93 53.99 5.58 -16.00
C SER A 93 54.46 5.90 -17.42
N LYS A 94 53.49 5.94 -18.34
CA LYS A 94 53.66 6.41 -19.72
C LYS A 94 54.15 7.86 -19.70
N GLU A 95 55.09 8.21 -20.56
CA GLU A 95 55.53 9.61 -20.68
C GLU A 95 54.32 10.50 -20.95
N ILE A 96 54.19 11.50 -20.11
CA ILE A 96 53.02 12.37 -20.04
C ILE A 96 52.94 13.17 -21.35
N SER A 97 52.01 12.81 -22.23
CA SER A 97 51.77 13.58 -23.45
C SER A 97 51.06 14.89 -23.08
N LYS A 98 51.77 16.00 -23.25
CA LYS A 98 51.24 17.35 -23.00
C LYS A 98 50.93 18.05 -24.31
N ASP A 99 49.84 18.81 -24.34
CA ASP A 99 49.54 19.71 -25.45
C ASP A 99 50.45 20.96 -25.44
N ALA A 100 50.31 21.84 -26.43
CA ALA A 100 51.08 23.09 -26.52
C ALA A 100 50.85 24.06 -25.34
N HIS A 101 49.78 23.85 -24.58
CA HIS A 101 49.39 24.63 -23.41
C HIS A 101 49.80 23.94 -22.09
N GLY A 102 50.44 22.77 -22.15
CA GLY A 102 50.91 22.00 -21.01
C GLY A 102 49.86 21.09 -20.36
N CYS A 103 48.69 20.93 -20.97
CA CYS A 103 47.59 20.08 -20.48
C CYS A 103 47.84 18.61 -20.78
N LEU A 104 47.43 17.73 -19.86
CA LEU A 104 47.64 16.29 -19.93
C LEU A 104 46.62 15.64 -20.88
N ILE A 105 47.06 15.20 -22.06
CA ILE A 105 46.18 14.60 -23.07
C ILE A 105 45.69 13.22 -22.61
N ASP A 106 46.56 12.42 -21.99
CA ASP A 106 46.22 11.08 -21.48
C ASP A 106 45.19 11.12 -20.32
N ASP A 107 45.17 12.21 -19.56
CA ASP A 107 44.20 12.46 -18.48
C ASP A 107 42.91 13.14 -19.00
N GLY A 108 42.82 13.35 -20.32
CA GLY A 108 41.72 13.98 -21.04
C GLY A 108 41.48 15.45 -20.65
N GLU A 109 42.54 16.17 -20.30
CA GLU A 109 42.47 17.60 -20.03
C GLU A 109 42.49 18.40 -21.34
N GLU A 110 41.65 19.42 -21.41
CA GLU A 110 41.55 20.35 -22.53
C GLU A 110 41.84 21.78 -22.08
N TRP A 111 42.61 22.53 -22.87
CA TRP A 111 42.89 23.92 -22.59
C TRP A 111 41.67 24.82 -22.78
N CYS A 112 41.20 25.46 -21.71
CA CYS A 112 40.12 26.44 -21.78
C CYS A 112 40.67 27.86 -21.90
N THR A 113 40.47 28.50 -23.06
CA THR A 113 40.91 29.88 -23.32
C THR A 113 40.19 30.91 -22.45
N LEU A 114 38.92 30.67 -22.12
CA LEU A 114 38.08 31.54 -21.30
C LEU A 114 38.54 31.59 -19.84
N LYS A 115 38.88 30.44 -19.26
CA LYS A 115 39.33 30.32 -17.86
C LYS A 115 40.86 30.31 -17.71
N LYS A 116 41.61 30.24 -18.82
CA LYS A 116 43.08 30.15 -18.88
C LYS A 116 43.66 29.01 -18.02
N LYS A 117 42.99 27.86 -18.02
CA LYS A 117 43.42 26.65 -17.32
C LYS A 117 43.07 25.39 -18.10
N CYS A 118 43.82 24.31 -17.87
CA CYS A 118 43.46 22.97 -18.29
C CYS A 118 42.25 22.50 -17.49
N LEU A 119 41.24 21.99 -18.17
CA LEU A 119 39.99 21.52 -17.60
C LEU A 119 39.70 20.11 -18.07
N LYS A 120 39.10 19.31 -17.20
CA LYS A 120 38.49 18.04 -17.58
C LYS A 120 37.06 18.33 -18.07
N PRO A 121 36.74 18.11 -19.35
CA PRO A 121 35.44 18.50 -19.92
C PRO A 121 34.23 17.89 -19.20
N TRP A 122 34.38 16.74 -18.55
CA TRP A 122 33.33 16.04 -17.81
C TRP A 122 33.17 16.49 -16.35
N GLU A 123 34.14 17.21 -15.79
CA GLU A 123 34.04 17.78 -14.42
C GLU A 123 33.62 19.25 -14.49
N GLU A 124 34.18 20.01 -15.44
CA GLU A 124 33.99 21.44 -15.55
C GLU A 124 33.93 21.89 -17.01
N SER A 125 32.84 22.57 -17.38
CA SER A 125 32.66 23.12 -18.73
C SER A 125 33.49 24.39 -18.94
N CYS A 126 34.05 24.53 -20.14
CA CYS A 126 34.73 25.77 -20.57
C CYS A 126 33.74 26.86 -21.00
N VAL A 127 32.49 26.50 -21.30
CA VAL A 127 31.41 27.45 -21.62
C VAL A 127 30.81 28.03 -20.34
N PRO A 128 30.44 29.32 -20.33
CA PRO A 128 29.66 29.88 -19.22
C PRO A 128 28.34 29.12 -19.09
N ASP A 129 27.95 28.83 -17.83
CA ASP A 129 26.64 28.25 -17.54
C ASP A 129 25.55 29.09 -18.22
N PRO A 130 24.55 28.46 -18.86
CA PRO A 130 23.38 29.20 -19.30
C PRO A 130 22.79 29.93 -18.10
N PRO A 131 22.27 31.16 -18.27
CA PRO A 131 21.64 31.88 -17.18
C PRO A 131 20.54 31.01 -16.60
N LYS A 132 20.79 30.48 -15.39
CA LYS A 132 19.77 29.74 -14.64
C LYS A 132 18.64 30.74 -14.39
N PRO A 133 17.41 30.48 -14.89
CA PRO A 133 16.31 31.35 -14.59
C PRO A 133 16.16 31.46 -13.07
N PRO A 134 15.83 32.65 -12.53
CA PRO A 134 15.59 32.79 -11.10
C PRO A 134 14.56 31.76 -10.66
N ILE A 135 14.94 30.89 -9.72
CA ILE A 135 14.05 29.88 -9.16
C ILE A 135 13.01 30.60 -8.32
N GLY A 136 11.77 30.63 -8.81
CA GLY A 136 10.64 31.29 -8.16
C GLY A 136 10.44 32.72 -8.64
N GLY A 137 9.36 32.93 -9.38
CA GLY A 137 9.01 34.23 -9.98
C GLY A 137 8.02 34.10 -11.13
N ASP A 138 7.90 32.90 -11.70
CA ASP A 138 6.96 32.61 -12.77
C ASP A 138 5.52 32.84 -12.30
N ARG A 139 4.92 33.86 -12.91
CA ARG A 139 3.53 34.24 -12.72
C ARG A 139 2.74 33.86 -13.96
N ASP A 140 1.49 33.47 -13.77
CA ASP A 140 0.54 33.31 -14.88
C ASP A 140 0.11 34.67 -15.45
N SER A 141 -0.75 34.66 -16.47
CA SER A 141 -1.29 35.88 -17.11
C SER A 141 -2.04 36.80 -16.14
N HIS A 142 -2.49 36.29 -14.99
CA HIS A 142 -3.19 37.04 -13.96
C HIS A 142 -2.26 37.44 -12.79
N GLY A 143 -0.96 37.17 -12.89
CA GLY A 143 0.02 37.53 -11.87
C GLY A 143 0.15 36.54 -10.71
N CYS A 144 -0.47 35.35 -10.80
CA CYS A 144 -0.44 34.33 -9.75
C CYS A 144 0.82 33.48 -9.85
N LEU A 145 1.48 33.22 -8.72
CA LEU A 145 2.71 32.43 -8.66
C LEU A 145 2.45 30.95 -8.93
N ILE A 146 2.84 30.48 -10.12
CA ILE A 146 2.61 29.10 -10.59
C ILE A 146 3.39 28.11 -9.72
N ALA A 147 4.65 28.41 -9.39
CA ALA A 147 5.51 27.54 -8.60
C ALA A 147 5.04 27.33 -7.15
N ALA A 148 4.30 28.29 -6.59
CA ALA A 148 3.68 28.17 -5.27
C ALA A 148 2.28 27.49 -5.33
N GLY A 149 1.84 27.15 -6.56
CA GLY A 149 0.57 26.51 -6.89
C GLY A 149 -0.65 27.40 -6.68
N TYR A 150 -0.48 28.71 -6.86
CA TYR A 150 -1.61 29.62 -6.98
C TYR A 150 -2.23 29.49 -8.37
N GLN A 151 -3.56 29.49 -8.41
CA GLN A 151 -4.36 29.59 -9.63
C GLN A 151 -5.25 30.83 -9.54
N TRP A 152 -5.56 31.47 -10.66
CA TRP A 152 -6.53 32.57 -10.69
C TRP A 152 -7.96 32.04 -10.58
N CYS A 153 -8.74 32.59 -9.65
CA CYS A 153 -10.18 32.34 -9.58
C CYS A 153 -10.96 33.54 -10.09
N GLU A 154 -11.70 33.36 -11.18
CA GLU A 154 -12.54 34.41 -11.77
C GLU A 154 -13.70 34.82 -10.84
N TYR A 155 -14.30 33.88 -10.13
CA TYR A 155 -15.40 34.17 -9.21
C TYR A 155 -14.98 35.05 -8.02
N LYS A 156 -13.75 34.84 -7.50
CA LYS A 156 -13.22 35.57 -6.33
C LYS A 156 -12.29 36.73 -6.71
N GLN A 157 -11.94 36.88 -8.00
CA GLN A 157 -10.98 37.86 -8.52
C GLN A 157 -9.66 37.88 -7.71
N LYS A 158 -9.19 36.69 -7.31
CA LYS A 158 -7.95 36.52 -6.54
C LYS A 158 -7.22 35.25 -6.91
N CYS A 159 -5.91 35.26 -6.74
CA CYS A 159 -5.10 34.05 -6.72
C CYS A 159 -5.46 33.21 -5.50
N TYR A 160 -5.77 31.93 -5.70
CA TYR A 160 -6.13 31.00 -4.64
C TYR A 160 -5.34 29.69 -4.79
N ARG A 161 -5.30 28.88 -3.73
CA ARG A 161 -4.69 27.55 -3.74
C ARG A 161 -5.80 26.50 -3.77
N PRO A 162 -5.89 25.66 -4.82
CA PRO A 162 -7.00 24.70 -4.99
C PRO A 162 -7.20 23.71 -3.84
N TRP A 163 -6.15 23.43 -3.07
CA TRP A 163 -6.19 22.50 -1.93
C TRP A 163 -6.48 23.19 -0.59
N GLU A 164 -6.44 24.52 -0.51
CA GLU A 164 -6.83 25.26 0.70
C GLU A 164 -8.24 25.82 0.59
N GLU A 165 -8.61 26.29 -0.61
CA GLU A 165 -9.86 26.98 -0.84
C GLU A 165 -10.46 26.57 -2.19
N SER A 166 -11.79 26.44 -2.26
CA SER A 166 -12.50 26.23 -3.52
C SER A 166 -12.70 27.55 -4.27
N CYS A 167 -12.61 27.54 -5.61
CA CYS A 167 -12.96 28.71 -6.42
C CYS A 167 -14.48 28.88 -6.58
N VAL A 168 -15.24 27.79 -6.50
CA VAL A 168 -16.70 27.86 -6.58
C VAL A 168 -17.29 28.29 -5.23
N PRO A 169 -18.44 29.00 -5.23
CA PRO A 169 -19.19 29.21 -4.00
C PRO A 169 -19.56 27.86 -3.38
N ASP A 170 -19.47 27.78 -2.05
CA ASP A 170 -19.91 26.59 -1.34
C ASP A 170 -21.38 26.34 -1.67
N PRO A 171 -21.78 25.07 -1.91
CA PRO A 171 -23.18 24.74 -2.04
C PRO A 171 -23.92 25.28 -0.79
N PRO A 172 -25.15 25.79 -0.94
CA PRO A 172 -25.91 26.31 0.19
C PRO A 172 -25.93 25.24 1.28
N LYS A 173 -25.22 25.52 2.38
CA LYS A 173 -25.16 24.61 3.52
C LYS A 173 -26.60 24.49 4.01
N PRO A 174 -27.21 23.29 3.98
CA PRO A 174 -28.55 23.15 4.52
C PRO A 174 -28.51 23.63 5.98
N PRO A 175 -29.52 24.40 6.41
CA PRO A 175 -29.54 24.94 7.76
C PRO A 175 -29.35 23.80 8.77
N ILE A 176 -28.35 23.92 9.63
CA ILE A 176 -28.14 23.00 10.76
C ILE A 176 -29.39 23.11 11.63
N GLY A 177 -30.22 22.07 11.59
CA GLY A 177 -31.53 22.01 12.27
C GLY A 177 -32.77 22.09 11.37
N GLY A 178 -32.61 22.02 10.04
CA GLY A 178 -33.69 22.24 9.07
C GLY A 178 -34.01 21.08 8.15
N ASP A 179 -33.79 19.82 8.55
CA ASP A 179 -34.23 18.65 7.77
C ASP A 179 -35.75 18.46 7.92
N ARG A 180 -36.53 19.51 7.65
CA ARG A 180 -37.98 19.46 7.63
C ARG A 180 -38.43 19.03 6.24
N ASP A 181 -39.36 18.10 6.16
CA ASP A 181 -40.04 17.77 4.91
C ASP A 181 -40.90 18.95 4.40
N SER A 182 -41.53 18.82 3.24
CA SER A 182 -42.43 19.85 2.68
C SER A 182 -43.60 20.22 3.58
N HIS A 183 -43.90 19.41 4.60
CA HIS A 183 -44.96 19.63 5.59
C HIS A 183 -44.42 20.13 6.94
N GLY A 184 -43.11 20.40 7.04
CA GLY A 184 -42.48 20.94 8.25
C GLY A 184 -42.04 19.88 9.27
N CYS A 185 -42.12 18.59 8.96
CA CYS A 185 -41.78 17.50 9.87
C CYS A 185 -40.28 17.19 9.85
N LEU A 186 -39.68 17.07 11.04
CA LEU A 186 -38.25 16.79 11.19
C LEU A 186 -37.91 15.35 10.76
N ILE A 187 -37.32 15.21 9.57
CA ILE A 187 -36.86 13.96 8.97
C ILE A 187 -35.78 13.31 9.86
N ALA A 188 -34.83 14.10 10.37
CA ALA A 188 -33.74 13.61 11.21
C ALA A 188 -34.21 12.98 12.54
N ALA A 189 -35.34 13.43 13.08
CA ALA A 189 -35.93 12.87 14.30
C ALA A 189 -36.89 11.70 14.03
N GLY A 190 -37.06 11.33 12.75
CA GLY A 190 -37.92 10.22 12.30
C GLY A 190 -39.40 10.57 12.21
N TYR A 191 -39.76 11.86 12.16
CA TYR A 191 -41.15 12.27 11.98
C TYR A 191 -41.57 12.11 10.51
N LYS A 192 -42.79 11.63 10.30
CA LYS A 192 -43.46 11.57 9.01
C LYS A 192 -44.75 12.39 9.06
N TRP A 193 -45.13 12.99 7.95
CA TRP A 193 -46.43 13.63 7.81
C TRP A 193 -47.56 12.60 7.68
N CYS A 194 -48.62 12.74 8.45
CA CYS A 194 -49.86 11.98 8.29
C CYS A 194 -50.91 12.86 7.60
N GLU A 195 -51.36 12.44 6.42
CA GLU A 195 -52.33 13.21 5.62
C GLU A 195 -53.70 13.34 6.28
N TYR A 196 -54.08 12.33 7.08
CA TYR A 196 -55.37 12.25 7.76
C TYR A 196 -55.43 13.13 9.00
N THR A 197 -54.36 13.20 9.80
CA THR A 197 -54.34 13.98 11.05
C THR A 197 -53.73 15.37 10.90
N LYS A 198 -53.17 15.69 9.72
CA LYS A 198 -52.44 16.94 9.43
C LYS A 198 -51.37 17.26 10.48
N LYS A 199 -50.73 16.22 11.01
CA LYS A 199 -49.68 16.31 12.05
C LYS A 199 -48.50 15.41 11.70
N CYS A 200 -47.33 15.83 12.17
CA CYS A 200 -46.13 15.02 12.15
C CYS A 200 -46.24 13.93 13.24
N TYR A 201 -46.10 12.67 12.86
CA TYR A 201 -46.14 11.53 13.77
C TYR A 201 -44.86 10.72 13.65
N ARG A 202 -44.53 9.92 14.67
CA ARG A 202 -43.34 9.09 14.70
C ARG A 202 -43.76 7.63 14.49
N PRO A 203 -43.47 6.99 13.34
CA PRO A 203 -44.04 5.69 12.97
C PRO A 203 -43.74 4.53 13.93
N PHE A 204 -42.75 4.68 14.81
CA PHE A 204 -42.37 3.67 15.80
C PHE A 204 -42.93 3.92 17.21
N GLU A 205 -43.57 5.06 17.45
CA GLU A 205 -44.31 5.34 18.69
C GLU A 205 -45.81 5.25 18.42
N GLU A 206 -46.25 5.81 17.30
CA GLU A 206 -47.66 5.94 16.95
C GLU A 206 -47.88 5.57 15.48
N THR A 207 -49.03 4.98 15.19
CA THR A 207 -49.45 4.72 13.80
C THR A 207 -50.27 5.91 13.30
N CYS A 208 -50.20 6.21 12.00
CA CYS A 208 -51.11 7.14 11.34
C CYS A 208 -52.49 6.46 11.24
N SER A 209 -53.20 6.38 12.37
CA SER A 209 -54.51 5.76 12.51
C SER A 209 -55.61 6.75 12.12
N ILE A 210 -56.48 6.32 11.21
CA ILE A 210 -57.73 6.99 10.84
C ILE A 210 -58.67 6.89 12.04
N GLY A 211 -59.18 8.01 12.55
CA GLY A 211 -60.15 8.02 13.66
C GLY A 211 -59.84 8.94 14.84
N GLY A 212 -59.02 9.98 14.64
CA GLY A 212 -58.85 11.10 15.56
C GLY A 212 -59.81 12.28 15.29
N ASP A 213 -60.66 12.17 14.27
CA ASP A 213 -61.68 13.14 13.89
C ASP A 213 -62.94 12.95 14.75
N VAL A 214 -62.79 13.28 16.02
CA VAL A 214 -63.89 13.31 16.97
C VAL A 214 -64.57 14.67 16.85
N ASP A 215 -65.87 14.68 16.53
CA ASP A 215 -66.67 15.92 16.54
C ASP A 215 -66.96 16.41 17.98
N GLU A 216 -67.64 17.55 18.14
CA GLU A 216 -67.99 18.12 19.45
C GLU A 216 -68.78 17.15 20.36
N HIS A 217 -69.42 16.14 19.78
CA HIS A 217 -70.22 15.15 20.48
C HIS A 217 -69.52 13.79 20.66
N GLY A 218 -68.24 13.67 20.31
CA GLY A 218 -67.51 12.43 20.48
C GLY A 218 -67.60 11.46 19.30
N CYS A 219 -68.27 11.83 18.20
CA CYS A 219 -68.50 10.94 17.05
C CYS A 219 -67.37 11.00 16.03
N LYS A 220 -67.01 9.83 15.50
CA LYS A 220 -65.96 9.68 14.48
C LYS A 220 -66.56 9.68 13.08
N GLY A 221 -66.55 10.84 12.42
CA GLY A 221 -67.10 11.00 11.08
C GLY A 221 -66.47 10.05 10.05
N SER A 222 -65.16 9.82 10.15
CA SER A 222 -64.38 8.94 9.26
C SER A 222 -64.76 7.46 9.39
N ALA A 223 -65.30 7.05 10.53
CA ALA A 223 -65.85 5.71 10.73
C ALA A 223 -67.35 5.64 10.37
N GLY A 224 -67.92 6.73 9.85
CA GLY A 224 -69.31 6.80 9.43
C GLY A 224 -70.31 7.12 10.53
N TYR A 225 -69.83 7.56 11.70
CA TYR A 225 -70.71 7.93 12.81
C TYR A 225 -71.20 9.37 12.65
N ILE A 226 -72.50 9.56 12.80
CA ILE A 226 -73.16 10.86 12.92
C ILE A 226 -73.81 10.97 14.30
N TRP A 227 -73.73 12.13 14.93
CA TRP A 227 -74.48 12.39 16.16
C TRP A 227 -75.98 12.45 15.88
N CYS A 228 -76.78 11.73 16.66
CA CYS A 228 -78.23 11.78 16.59
C CYS A 228 -78.79 12.38 17.89
N GLU A 229 -79.31 13.61 17.83
CA GLU A 229 -79.83 14.34 18.98
C GLU A 229 -80.98 13.60 19.68
N VAL A 230 -81.89 13.01 18.90
CA VAL A 230 -83.05 12.27 19.43
C VAL A 230 -82.62 11.06 20.27
N LYS A 231 -81.49 10.44 19.94
CA LYS A 231 -81.01 9.22 20.59
C LYS A 231 -79.83 9.47 21.54
N ASN A 232 -79.30 10.70 21.62
CA ASN A 232 -78.11 11.07 22.39
C ASN A 232 -76.92 10.10 22.21
N LYS A 233 -76.71 9.62 20.98
CA LYS A 233 -75.59 8.72 20.65
C LYS A 233 -75.13 8.89 19.21
N CYS A 234 -73.88 8.54 18.97
CA CYS A 234 -73.31 8.40 17.64
C CYS A 234 -73.91 7.16 16.97
N ILE A 235 -74.54 7.34 15.81
CA ILE A 235 -75.11 6.24 15.02
C ILE A 235 -74.49 6.18 13.62
N ARG A 236 -74.57 5.03 12.97
CA ARG A 236 -74.23 4.88 11.54
C ARG A 236 -75.53 4.91 10.74
N PRO A 237 -75.77 5.90 9.86
CA PRO A 237 -77.06 6.09 9.19
C PRO A 237 -77.60 4.88 8.42
N TRP A 238 -76.70 3.99 7.96
CA TRP A 238 -77.05 2.78 7.21
C TRP A 238 -77.28 1.53 8.09
N GLU A 239 -76.89 1.57 9.37
CA GLU A 239 -77.20 0.50 10.33
C GLU A 239 -78.38 0.88 11.22
N GLU A 240 -78.51 2.17 11.53
CA GLU A 240 -79.55 2.69 12.40
C GLU A 240 -79.97 4.09 11.91
N SER A 241 -81.26 4.28 11.64
CA SER A 241 -81.78 5.57 11.19
C SER A 241 -81.87 6.58 12.34
N CYS A 242 -81.42 7.82 12.09
CA CYS A 242 -81.76 8.98 12.91
C CYS A 242 -83.00 9.61 12.28
N THR A 243 -84.17 9.06 12.59
CA THR A 243 -85.41 9.59 12.03
C THR A 243 -85.80 10.85 12.80
N ILE A 244 -85.51 12.02 12.21
CA ILE A 244 -86.16 13.29 12.55
C ILE A 244 -87.53 13.24 11.87
N GLY A 245 -88.58 12.89 12.62
CA GLY A 245 -89.90 12.66 12.01
C GLY A 245 -90.91 12.09 12.98
N GLY A 246 -90.86 12.51 14.24
CA GLY A 246 -91.90 12.28 15.22
C GLY A 246 -92.78 13.52 15.37
N ASP A 247 -93.08 14.23 14.29
CA ASP A 247 -94.09 15.28 14.32
C ASP A 247 -95.44 14.58 14.35
N VAL A 248 -95.78 14.08 15.53
CA VAL A 248 -97.11 13.59 15.84
C VAL A 248 -97.98 14.77 16.23
N ASP A 249 -99.22 14.79 15.75
CA ASP A 249 -100.23 15.72 16.27
C ASP A 249 -100.56 15.40 17.74
N GLU A 250 -101.42 16.21 18.37
CA GLU A 250 -101.85 16.00 19.78
C GLU A 250 -102.47 14.61 20.05
N HIS A 251 -102.83 13.87 18.99
CA HIS A 251 -103.41 12.55 19.04
C HIS A 251 -102.44 11.43 18.62
N GLY A 252 -101.16 11.72 18.41
CA GLY A 252 -100.15 10.71 18.07
C GLY A 252 -100.10 10.32 16.60
N CYS A 253 -100.71 11.09 15.69
CA CYS A 253 -100.71 10.81 14.26
C CYS A 253 -99.52 11.45 13.54
N LEU A 254 -98.80 10.66 12.74
CA LEU A 254 -97.63 11.11 11.98
C LEU A 254 -98.03 12.10 10.86
N ILE A 255 -97.79 13.39 11.11
CA ILE A 255 -98.14 14.48 10.18
C ILE A 255 -97.35 14.34 8.86
N ALA A 256 -96.06 13.99 8.95
CA ALA A 256 -95.17 13.85 7.78
C ALA A 256 -95.57 12.70 6.85
N ALA A 257 -96.21 11.65 7.37
CA ALA A 257 -96.76 10.56 6.57
C ALA A 257 -98.20 10.84 6.08
N GLY A 258 -98.74 12.02 6.41
CA GLY A 258 -100.03 12.51 5.97
C GLY A 258 -101.22 11.86 6.69
N TYR A 259 -101.01 11.35 7.90
CA TYR A 259 -102.07 10.88 8.76
C TYR A 259 -102.77 12.06 9.44
N LYS A 260 -104.09 12.00 9.52
CA LYS A 260 -104.94 12.96 10.24
C LYS A 260 -105.81 12.20 11.24
N TRP A 261 -105.93 12.71 12.46
CA TRP A 261 -106.86 12.17 13.44
C TRP A 261 -108.31 12.30 12.98
N CYS A 262 -109.08 11.22 13.09
CA CYS A 262 -110.52 11.19 12.82
C CYS A 262 -111.27 10.85 14.11
N GLU A 263 -112.08 11.79 14.60
CA GLU A 263 -112.86 11.62 15.83
C GLU A 263 -113.89 10.48 15.73
N GLY A 264 -114.57 10.34 14.59
CA GLY A 264 -115.59 9.30 14.39
C GLY A 264 -115.05 7.87 14.49
N LEU A 265 -113.77 7.66 14.14
CA LEU A 265 -113.13 6.33 14.14
C LEU A 265 -112.07 6.17 15.25
N LYS A 266 -111.76 7.24 16.01
CA LYS A 266 -110.71 7.30 17.03
C LYS A 266 -109.38 6.69 16.57
N LYS A 267 -109.02 6.94 15.32
CA LYS A 267 -107.77 6.46 14.73
C LYS A 267 -107.21 7.49 13.75
N CYS A 268 -105.90 7.43 13.54
CA CYS A 268 -105.20 8.17 12.51
C CYS A 268 -105.54 7.56 11.14
N ILE A 269 -106.15 8.35 10.25
CA ILE A 269 -106.49 7.91 8.89
C ILE A 269 -105.73 8.74 7.86
N ARG A 270 -105.55 8.20 6.65
CA ARG A 270 -105.08 8.97 5.49
C ARG A 270 -106.30 9.47 4.73
N PRO A 271 -106.54 10.79 4.62
CA PRO A 271 -107.77 11.34 4.05
C PRO A 271 -108.08 10.93 2.60
N TRP A 272 -107.09 10.42 1.87
CA TRP A 272 -107.23 9.95 0.48
C TRP A 272 -107.38 8.43 0.36
N GLU A 273 -107.26 7.67 1.46
CA GLU A 273 -107.49 6.21 1.47
C GLU A 273 -108.76 5.85 2.23
N GLU A 274 -109.10 6.60 3.27
CA GLU A 274 -110.27 6.36 4.10
C GLU A 274 -110.93 7.70 4.43
N GLU A 275 -112.21 7.84 4.12
CA GLU A 275 -112.98 9.04 4.46
C GLU A 275 -113.35 8.99 5.95
N CYS A 276 -113.18 10.12 6.66
CA CYS A 276 -113.65 10.23 8.05
C CYS A 276 -115.17 10.44 8.02
N PRO A 277 -115.98 9.51 8.55
CA PRO A 277 -117.42 9.72 8.66
C PRO A 277 -117.67 10.92 9.59
N THR A 278 -118.43 11.90 9.11
CA THR A 278 -118.92 12.99 9.95
C THR A 278 -120.24 12.54 10.57
N ASP A 279 -120.19 12.03 11.79
CA ASP A 279 -121.38 11.85 12.64
C ASP A 279 -121.66 13.15 13.43
#